data_AF-A0AAV2A8Y3-F1
#
_entry.id   AF-A0AAV2A8Y3-F1
#
_cell.length_a   1.000
_cell.length_b   1.000
_cell.length_c   1.000
_cell.angle_alpha   90.00
_cell.angle_beta   90.00
_cell.angle_gamma   90.00
#
_symmetry.space_group_name_H-M   'P 1'
#
loop_
_entity.id
_entity.type
_entity.pdbx_description
1 polymer ?
#
loop_
_entity_poly.entity_id
_entity_poly.type
_entity_poly.pdbx_seq_one_letter_code
_entity_poly.pdbx_strand_id
1 'polypeptide(L)'
;MIYKVYNYISCIAIHPFIEDVILCGTQNSILGFDLRVDSELPVRTFISKCGEVLDIAFLNNSEFACSTSVVSHDSADRTIMVWDFNTGAIMSNQIFLERYTCPSLKVNPFDSSFIAQTNGDYIVSFSSERPYKMKNKRYVGHKVSGFGIECDISPDGQYIASGDAKGDVYFYNYADTTTVHKMTVKPDVATNRLKWHPILSSTLAVATYDGQIHIWK
;
A
#
# COMPACT_ATOMS: atom_id res chain seq x y z
N MET A 1 19.47 5.44 -17.89
CA MET A 1 18.52 5.03 -18.95
C MET A 1 17.16 5.58 -18.59
N ILE A 2 16.41 6.13 -19.53
CA ILE A 2 15.07 6.69 -19.27
C ILE A 2 14.04 5.69 -19.82
N TYR A 3 13.34 4.98 -18.94
CA TYR A 3 12.26 4.08 -19.34
C TYR A 3 11.03 4.92 -19.73
N LYS A 4 10.56 4.77 -20.98
CA LYS A 4 9.41 5.55 -21.47
C LYS A 4 8.10 4.90 -20.99
N VAL A 5 7.58 5.40 -19.88
CA VAL A 5 6.20 5.12 -19.50
C VAL A 5 5.32 6.22 -20.11
N TYR A 6 4.52 5.87 -21.12
CA TYR A 6 3.63 6.82 -21.82
C TYR A 6 2.39 7.22 -20.99
N ASN A 7 2.22 6.61 -19.81
CA ASN A 7 1.13 6.84 -18.89
C ASN A 7 1.65 7.41 -17.56
N TYR A 8 0.79 8.13 -16.84
CA TYR A 8 1.07 8.56 -15.46
C TYR A 8 1.33 7.34 -14.57
N ILE A 9 2.44 7.37 -13.81
CA ILE A 9 2.80 6.35 -12.82
C ILE A 9 2.23 6.79 -11.48
N SER A 10 1.36 5.96 -10.91
CA SER A 10 0.66 6.25 -9.65
C SER A 10 1.38 5.65 -8.44
N CYS A 11 2.03 4.49 -8.60
CA CYS A 11 2.80 3.83 -7.55
C CYS A 11 3.92 2.96 -8.13
N ILE A 12 4.89 2.60 -7.28
CA ILE A 12 6.03 1.75 -7.64
C ILE A 12 6.25 0.75 -6.51
N ALA A 13 6.54 -0.50 -6.86
CA ALA A 13 6.96 -1.54 -5.92
C ALA A 13 8.19 -2.29 -6.47
N ILE A 14 9.19 -2.49 -5.62
CA ILE A 14 10.38 -3.27 -5.93
C ILE A 14 10.15 -4.70 -5.46
N HIS A 15 10.57 -5.67 -6.26
CA HIS A 15 10.44 -7.08 -5.90
C HIS A 15 11.37 -7.44 -4.72
N PRO A 16 10.85 -8.07 -3.65
CA PRO A 16 11.57 -8.21 -2.38
C PRO A 16 12.82 -9.11 -2.43
N PHE A 17 12.90 -10.03 -3.40
CA PHE A 17 14.03 -10.94 -3.59
C PHE A 17 14.87 -10.65 -4.84
N ILE A 18 14.42 -9.73 -5.69
CA ILE A 18 15.05 -9.44 -6.99
C ILE A 18 15.00 -7.92 -7.17
N GLU A 19 16.00 -7.22 -6.64
CA GLU A 19 16.00 -5.74 -6.56
C GLU A 19 15.93 -5.06 -7.94
N ASP A 20 16.40 -5.74 -8.99
CA ASP A 20 16.34 -5.25 -10.37
C ASP A 20 14.94 -5.31 -10.98
N VAL A 21 13.97 -5.95 -10.32
CA VAL A 21 12.61 -6.10 -10.84
C VAL A 21 11.68 -5.11 -10.15
N ILE A 22 10.99 -4.31 -10.95
CA ILE A 22 10.12 -3.23 -10.48
C ILE A 22 8.75 -3.34 -11.16
N LEU A 23 7.69 -3.18 -10.36
CA LEU A 23 6.33 -2.99 -10.83
C LEU A 23 5.93 -1.51 -10.70
N CYS A 24 5.35 -0.96 -11.76
CA CYS A 24 4.81 0.40 -11.81
C CYS A 24 3.30 0.34 -12.03
N GLY A 25 2.52 0.88 -11.09
CA GLY A 25 1.09 1.07 -11.26
C GLY A 25 0.78 2.22 -12.21
N THR A 26 -0.21 2.02 -13.07
CA THR A 26 -0.71 3.03 -14.02
C THR A 26 -2.23 2.98 -14.09
N GLN A 27 -2.84 3.73 -15.01
CA GLN A 27 -4.26 3.58 -15.30
C GLN A 27 -4.55 2.26 -16.04
N ASN A 28 -5.40 1.43 -15.46
CA ASN A 28 -5.88 0.13 -15.97
C ASN A 28 -4.83 -0.98 -16.15
N SER A 29 -3.57 -0.71 -15.82
CA SER A 29 -2.49 -1.68 -15.94
C SER A 29 -1.39 -1.52 -14.89
N ILE A 30 -0.64 -2.60 -14.69
CA ILE A 30 0.63 -2.61 -13.97
C ILE A 30 1.72 -3.01 -14.95
N LEU A 31 2.82 -2.26 -14.98
CA LEU A 31 3.95 -2.48 -15.87
C LEU A 31 5.09 -3.09 -15.07
N GLY A 32 5.67 -4.18 -15.55
CA GLY A 32 6.83 -4.85 -14.97
C GLY A 32 8.09 -4.58 -15.77
N PHE A 33 9.11 -4.07 -15.11
CA PHE A 33 10.42 -3.79 -15.66
C PHE A 33 11.47 -4.67 -14.99
N ASP A 34 12.45 -5.12 -15.78
CA ASP A 34 13.68 -5.73 -15.30
C ASP A 34 14.81 -4.78 -15.69
N LEU A 35 15.46 -4.16 -14.70
CA LEU A 35 16.49 -3.15 -14.89
C LEU A 35 17.76 -3.69 -15.56
N ARG A 36 17.93 -5.02 -15.59
CA ARG A 36 19.04 -5.69 -16.28
C ARG A 36 18.81 -5.77 -17.79
N VAL A 37 17.56 -5.65 -18.23
CA VAL A 37 17.19 -5.67 -19.64
C VAL A 37 17.23 -4.24 -20.18
N ASP A 38 18.11 -4.01 -21.15
CA ASP A 38 18.17 -2.75 -21.90
C ASP A 38 16.98 -2.67 -22.87
N SER A 39 15.83 -2.27 -22.33
CA SER A 39 14.57 -2.12 -23.06
C SER A 39 13.81 -0.90 -22.54
N GLU A 40 13.34 -0.05 -23.46
CA GLU A 40 12.42 1.04 -23.11
C GLU A 40 11.00 0.53 -22.78
N LEU A 41 10.65 -0.69 -23.20
CA LEU A 41 9.35 -1.29 -23.02
C LEU A 41 9.31 -2.20 -21.77
N PRO A 42 8.15 -2.30 -21.10
CA PRO A 42 7.99 -3.22 -19.97
C PRO A 42 8.16 -4.67 -20.44
N VAL A 43 8.86 -5.46 -19.65
CA VAL A 43 9.03 -6.90 -19.86
C VAL A 43 7.68 -7.62 -19.69
N ARG A 44 6.79 -7.05 -18.86
CA ARG A 44 5.45 -7.59 -18.62
C ARG A 44 4.42 -6.52 -18.38
N THR A 45 3.19 -6.77 -18.79
CA THR A 45 2.05 -5.87 -18.55
C THR A 45 0.88 -6.68 -17.99
N PHE A 46 0.40 -6.29 -16.81
CA PHE A 46 -0.78 -6.87 -16.16
C PHE A 46 -1.96 -5.92 -16.40
N ILE A 47 -3.00 -6.36 -17.12
CA ILE A 47 -4.12 -5.50 -17.53
C ILE A 47 -5.40 -5.93 -16.81
N SER A 48 -6.07 -5.00 -16.12
CA SER A 48 -7.29 -5.32 -15.36
C SER A 48 -8.50 -4.42 -15.56
N LYS A 49 -8.45 -3.39 -16.42
CA LYS A 49 -9.58 -2.43 -16.60
C LYS A 49 -10.19 -2.01 -15.24
N CYS A 50 -9.32 -1.70 -14.29
CA CYS A 50 -9.65 -1.51 -12.87
C CYS A 50 -9.47 -0.06 -12.40
N GLY A 51 -9.37 0.90 -13.33
CA GLY A 51 -9.03 2.28 -13.02
C GLY A 51 -7.56 2.43 -12.61
N GLU A 52 -7.27 3.45 -11.81
CA GLU A 52 -5.92 3.76 -11.34
C GLU A 52 -5.47 2.76 -10.29
N VAL A 53 -4.21 2.32 -10.37
CA VAL A 53 -3.59 1.45 -9.37
C VAL A 53 -3.02 2.32 -8.24
N LEU A 54 -3.55 2.21 -7.03
CA LEU A 54 -3.20 3.09 -5.92
C LEU A 54 -1.93 2.67 -5.19
N ASP A 55 -1.78 1.37 -4.92
CA ASP A 55 -0.57 0.80 -4.29
C ASP A 55 -0.36 -0.65 -4.74
N ILE A 56 0.88 -1.13 -4.65
CA ILE A 56 1.30 -2.49 -4.99
C ILE A 56 2.14 -3.04 -3.84
N ALA A 57 1.86 -4.27 -3.41
CA ALA A 57 2.57 -4.94 -2.34
C ALA A 57 2.84 -6.40 -2.70
N PHE A 58 4.12 -6.79 -2.75
CA PHE A 58 4.51 -8.19 -2.94
C PHE A 58 4.18 -9.01 -1.68
N LEU A 59 3.28 -9.98 -1.82
CA LEU A 59 2.86 -10.86 -0.72
C LEU A 59 3.89 -11.97 -0.47
N ASN A 60 4.53 -12.43 -1.54
CA ASN A 60 5.59 -13.41 -1.54
C ASN A 60 6.41 -13.29 -2.85
N ASN A 61 7.25 -14.27 -3.15
CA ASN A 61 8.12 -14.27 -4.34
C ASN A 61 7.37 -14.41 -5.68
N SER A 62 6.12 -14.87 -5.67
CA SER A 62 5.34 -15.16 -6.87
C SER A 62 4.00 -14.43 -6.94
N GLU A 63 3.58 -13.77 -5.87
CA GLU A 63 2.27 -13.14 -5.78
C GLU A 63 2.39 -11.71 -5.24
N PHE A 64 1.60 -10.81 -5.80
CA PHE A 64 1.48 -9.44 -5.32
C PHE A 64 0.01 -9.02 -5.24
N ALA A 65 -0.31 -8.19 -4.26
CA ALA A 65 -1.58 -7.50 -4.16
C ALA A 65 -1.46 -6.11 -4.80
N CYS A 66 -2.51 -5.65 -5.45
CA CYS A 66 -2.66 -4.26 -5.86
C CYS A 66 -4.00 -3.71 -5.41
N SER A 67 -4.01 -2.42 -5.08
CA SER A 67 -5.22 -1.67 -4.78
C SER A 67 -5.60 -0.78 -5.96
N THR A 68 -6.90 -0.54 -6.15
CA THR A 68 -7.39 0.23 -7.29
C THR A 68 -8.42 1.29 -6.89
N SER A 69 -8.61 2.29 -7.76
CA SER A 69 -9.54 3.39 -7.53
C SER A 69 -10.99 3.10 -7.92
N VAL A 70 -11.28 1.92 -8.50
CA VAL A 70 -12.64 1.55 -8.89
C VAL A 70 -13.40 1.01 -7.70
N VAL A 71 -14.43 1.76 -7.31
CA VAL A 71 -15.48 1.31 -6.39
C VAL A 71 -16.80 1.50 -7.14
N SER A 72 -17.52 0.41 -7.42
CA SER A 72 -18.81 0.49 -8.12
C SER A 72 -19.98 0.49 -7.14
N HIS A 73 -21.13 1.01 -7.57
CA HIS A 73 -22.34 1.10 -6.76
C HIS A 73 -22.90 -0.30 -6.41
N ASP A 74 -22.64 -1.29 -7.26
CA ASP A 74 -23.17 -2.65 -7.14
C ASP A 74 -22.15 -3.64 -6.56
N SER A 75 -20.84 -3.42 -6.75
CA SER A 75 -19.80 -4.25 -6.14
C SER A 75 -18.51 -3.50 -5.81
N ALA A 76 -17.85 -3.95 -4.73
CA ALA A 76 -16.47 -3.60 -4.41
C ALA A 76 -15.45 -4.45 -5.20
N ASP A 77 -15.90 -5.13 -6.26
CA ASP A 77 -15.05 -6.02 -7.04
C ASP A 77 -13.85 -5.22 -7.55
N ARG A 78 -12.66 -5.80 -7.40
CA ARG A 78 -11.37 -5.27 -7.88
C ARG A 78 -10.76 -4.16 -7.03
N THR A 79 -11.36 -3.77 -5.91
CA THR A 79 -10.75 -2.77 -5.01
C THR A 79 -9.36 -3.21 -4.56
N ILE A 80 -9.22 -4.48 -4.16
CA ILE A 80 -7.92 -5.14 -3.98
C ILE A 80 -7.91 -6.43 -4.82
N MET A 81 -6.88 -6.60 -5.62
CA MET A 81 -6.66 -7.79 -6.45
C MET A 81 -5.32 -8.42 -6.10
N VAL A 82 -5.26 -9.75 -6.15
CA VAL A 82 -4.04 -10.53 -6.00
C VAL A 82 -3.70 -11.17 -7.34
N TRP A 83 -2.46 -11.04 -7.75
CA TRP A 83 -1.94 -11.50 -9.01
C TRP A 83 -0.83 -12.51 -8.80
N ASP A 84 -0.72 -13.45 -9.73
CA ASP A 84 0.47 -14.25 -9.89
C ASP A 84 1.45 -13.49 -10.80
N PHE A 85 2.61 -13.17 -10.26
CA PHE A 85 3.68 -12.42 -10.90
C PHE A 85 4.23 -13.13 -12.14
N ASN A 86 4.37 -14.46 -12.07
CA ASN A 86 5.03 -15.28 -13.09
C ASN A 86 4.15 -15.58 -14.30
N THR A 87 2.84 -15.63 -14.12
CA THR A 87 1.86 -15.97 -15.17
C THR A 87 1.03 -14.76 -15.59
N GLY A 88 0.93 -13.74 -14.75
CA GLY A 88 0.03 -12.61 -14.96
C GLY A 88 -1.45 -12.93 -14.70
N ALA A 89 -1.75 -14.09 -14.12
CA ALA A 89 -3.11 -14.47 -13.80
C ALA A 89 -3.64 -13.71 -12.57
N ILE A 90 -4.91 -13.33 -12.60
CA ILE A 90 -5.62 -12.81 -11.43
C ILE A 90 -5.96 -14.00 -10.54
N MET A 91 -5.37 -14.06 -9.35
CA MET A 91 -5.61 -15.12 -8.37
C MET A 91 -6.84 -14.85 -7.51
N SER A 92 -7.10 -13.58 -7.21
CA SER A 92 -8.32 -13.14 -6.52
C SER A 92 -8.60 -11.67 -6.79
N ASN A 93 -9.86 -11.28 -6.85
CA ASN A 93 -10.28 -9.88 -7.06
C ASN A 93 -11.46 -9.46 -6.16
N GLN A 94 -11.84 -10.31 -5.20
CA GLN A 94 -12.98 -10.12 -4.30
C GLN A 94 -12.58 -10.41 -2.85
N ILE A 95 -11.43 -9.89 -2.42
CA ILE A 95 -10.95 -10.09 -1.04
C ILE A 95 -11.44 -9.01 -0.08
N PHE A 96 -11.73 -7.83 -0.62
CA PHE A 96 -12.27 -6.69 0.12
C PHE A 96 -13.68 -6.39 -0.38
N LEU A 97 -14.66 -6.58 0.50
CA LEU A 97 -16.08 -6.49 0.18
C LEU A 97 -16.67 -5.13 0.53
N GLU A 98 -15.91 -4.30 1.25
CA GLU A 98 -16.34 -2.96 1.62
C GLU A 98 -16.04 -1.96 0.50
N ARG A 99 -16.85 -0.92 0.40
CA ARG A 99 -16.87 0.01 -0.74
C ARG A 99 -15.99 1.24 -0.46
N TYR A 100 -14.74 1.00 -0.09
CA TYR A 100 -13.75 2.05 0.15
C TYR A 100 -12.49 1.77 -0.68
N THR A 101 -11.96 2.78 -1.37
CA THR A 101 -10.62 2.63 -1.98
C THR A 101 -9.56 2.46 -0.90
N CYS A 102 -8.50 1.72 -1.21
CA CYS A 102 -7.41 1.48 -0.28
C CYS A 102 -6.13 2.18 -0.77
N PRO A 103 -5.83 3.43 -0.37
CA PRO A 103 -4.66 4.15 -0.87
C PRO A 103 -3.30 3.53 -0.53
N SER A 104 -3.24 2.58 0.43
CA SER A 104 -1.97 1.97 0.83
C SER A 104 -2.11 0.51 1.23
N LEU A 105 -1.15 -0.31 0.83
CA LEU A 105 -0.99 -1.71 1.17
C LEU A 105 0.41 -1.94 1.76
N LYS A 106 0.51 -2.66 2.87
CA LYS A 106 1.81 -3.01 3.49
C LYS A 106 1.82 -4.43 4.01
N VAL A 107 2.85 -5.18 3.66
CA VAL A 107 3.02 -6.57 4.11
C VAL A 107 3.75 -6.58 5.43
N ASN A 108 3.29 -7.41 6.36
CA ASN A 108 4.02 -7.63 7.59
C ASN A 108 5.17 -8.61 7.33
N PRO A 109 6.43 -8.27 7.67
CA PRO A 109 7.56 -9.17 7.44
C PRO A 109 7.55 -10.44 8.33
N PHE A 110 6.79 -10.46 9.43
CA PHE A 110 6.86 -11.54 10.43
C PHE A 110 5.65 -12.48 10.46
N ASP A 111 4.55 -12.15 9.78
CA ASP A 111 3.40 -13.03 9.65
C ASP A 111 2.87 -13.04 8.22
N SER A 112 2.13 -14.10 7.84
CA SER A 112 1.51 -14.21 6.51
C SER A 112 0.31 -13.27 6.39
N SER A 113 0.52 -11.97 6.54
CA SER A 113 -0.51 -10.95 6.46
C SER A 113 -0.03 -9.66 5.81
N PHE A 114 -1.00 -8.91 5.32
CA PHE A 114 -0.80 -7.53 4.91
C PHE A 114 -1.92 -6.68 5.46
N ILE A 115 -1.69 -5.37 5.53
CA ILE A 115 -2.68 -4.37 5.93
C ILE A 115 -3.03 -3.49 4.74
N ALA A 116 -4.27 -3.01 4.72
CA ALA A 116 -4.71 -1.97 3.81
C ALA A 116 -5.24 -0.79 4.59
N GLN A 117 -4.73 0.40 4.29
CA GLN A 117 -5.35 1.64 4.73
C GLN A 117 -6.50 1.98 3.80
N THR A 118 -7.67 2.24 4.38
CA THR A 118 -8.91 2.49 3.62
C THR A 118 -9.31 3.95 3.73
N ASN A 119 -10.00 4.46 2.71
CA ASN A 119 -10.67 5.75 2.77
C ASN A 119 -11.91 5.76 3.69
N GLY A 120 -12.20 4.65 4.38
CA GLY A 120 -13.24 4.52 5.39
C GLY A 120 -12.79 4.90 6.81
N ASP A 121 -11.64 5.58 6.96
CA ASP A 121 -11.04 5.98 8.25
C ASP A 121 -10.60 4.80 9.14
N TYR A 122 -10.16 3.70 8.53
CA TYR A 122 -9.59 2.57 9.25
C TYR A 122 -8.55 1.83 8.41
N ILE A 123 -7.66 1.11 9.10
CA ILE A 123 -6.77 0.11 8.50
C ILE A 123 -7.32 -1.27 8.84
N VAL A 124 -7.23 -2.21 7.89
CA VAL A 124 -7.65 -3.60 8.08
C VAL A 124 -6.59 -4.58 7.61
N SER A 125 -6.48 -5.72 8.29
CA SER A 125 -5.56 -6.79 7.94
C SER A 125 -6.22 -7.87 7.07
N PHE A 126 -5.42 -8.47 6.18
CA PHE A 126 -5.77 -9.60 5.33
C PHE A 126 -4.71 -10.69 5.46
N SER A 127 -5.08 -11.93 5.13
CA SER A 127 -4.12 -13.01 4.91
C SER A 127 -3.32 -12.75 3.62
N SER A 128 -1.99 -12.89 3.68
CA SER A 128 -1.13 -12.90 2.49
C SER A 128 -1.16 -14.25 1.76
N GLU A 129 -1.75 -15.27 2.39
CA GLU A 129 -1.96 -16.59 1.83
C GLU A 129 -3.41 -16.80 1.39
N ARG A 130 -3.60 -17.67 0.40
CA ARG A 130 -4.92 -18.07 -0.09
C ARG A 130 -5.80 -18.60 1.05
N PRO A 131 -7.08 -18.21 1.13
CA PRO A 131 -7.83 -17.45 0.12
C PRO A 131 -7.87 -15.93 0.39
N TYR A 132 -6.80 -15.37 0.97
CA TYR A 132 -6.60 -13.92 1.19
C TYR A 132 -7.68 -13.25 2.04
N LYS A 133 -8.19 -13.99 3.03
CA LYS A 133 -9.33 -13.53 3.84
C LYS A 133 -9.00 -12.25 4.59
N MET A 134 -9.96 -11.34 4.63
CA MET A 134 -10.00 -10.23 5.57
C MET A 134 -10.04 -10.77 7.01
N LYS A 135 -9.14 -10.29 7.86
CA LYS A 135 -9.04 -10.66 9.28
C LYS A 135 -9.89 -9.72 10.12
N ASN A 136 -10.28 -10.18 11.32
CA ASN A 136 -11.00 -9.35 12.30
C ASN A 136 -10.05 -8.43 13.10
N LYS A 137 -9.19 -7.68 12.40
CA LYS A 137 -8.31 -6.67 13.00
C LYS A 137 -8.53 -5.35 12.27
N ARG A 138 -9.03 -4.35 13.00
CA ARG A 138 -9.27 -3.00 12.47
C ARG A 138 -8.63 -1.96 13.38
N TYR A 139 -7.87 -1.05 12.79
CA TYR A 139 -7.23 0.06 13.49
C TYR A 139 -7.96 1.34 13.13
N VAL A 140 -8.53 2.00 14.13
CA VAL A 140 -9.47 3.12 13.96
C VAL A 140 -9.00 4.38 14.67
N GLY A 141 -9.59 5.53 14.37
CA GLY A 141 -9.35 6.79 15.08
C GLY A 141 -8.63 7.85 14.25
N HIS A 142 -7.75 7.43 13.33
CA HIS A 142 -7.24 8.32 12.30
C HIS A 142 -8.34 8.66 11.28
N LYS A 143 -8.13 9.73 10.52
CA LYS A 143 -9.03 10.32 9.55
C LYS A 143 -8.29 10.45 8.23
N VAL A 144 -8.83 9.83 7.19
CA VAL A 144 -8.26 9.87 5.84
C VAL A 144 -8.94 10.94 5.01
N SER A 145 -10.25 11.16 5.18
CA SER A 145 -10.99 12.25 4.53
C SER A 145 -10.80 12.36 3.01
N GLY A 146 -10.60 11.22 2.33
CA GLY A 146 -10.38 11.15 0.88
C GLY A 146 -8.96 11.49 0.41
N PHE A 147 -8.04 11.87 1.31
CA PHE A 147 -6.63 12.02 0.98
C PHE A 147 -5.98 10.67 0.71
N GLY A 148 -4.93 10.64 -0.12
CA GLY A 148 -4.16 9.43 -0.39
C GLY A 148 -3.19 9.14 0.74
N ILE A 149 -3.68 8.89 1.95
CA ILE A 149 -2.85 8.68 3.13
C ILE A 149 -2.31 7.26 3.16
N GLU A 150 -1.00 7.14 3.42
CA GLU A 150 -0.32 5.87 3.59
C GLU A 150 -0.16 5.44 5.05
N CYS A 151 0.07 4.14 5.21
CA CYS A 151 0.49 3.52 6.46
C CYS A 151 1.82 2.80 6.26
N ASP A 152 2.48 2.46 7.37
CA ASP A 152 3.68 1.64 7.38
C ASP A 152 3.69 0.68 8.58
N ILE A 153 4.43 -0.43 8.45
CA ILE A 153 4.63 -1.44 9.51
C ILE A 153 6.06 -1.34 10.03
N SER A 154 6.24 -1.48 11.34
CA SER A 154 7.54 -1.24 11.95
C SER A 154 8.51 -2.33 11.53
N PRO A 155 9.82 -2.07 11.50
CA PRO A 155 10.80 -3.08 11.12
C PRO A 155 10.77 -4.33 12.01
N ASP A 156 10.21 -4.22 13.22
CA ASP A 156 9.97 -5.32 14.17
C ASP A 156 8.54 -5.92 14.09
N GLY A 157 7.67 -5.37 13.23
CA GLY A 157 6.30 -5.83 12.99
C GLY A 157 5.31 -5.56 14.13
N GLN A 158 5.73 -4.88 15.20
CA GLN A 158 4.91 -4.71 16.40
C GLN A 158 3.95 -3.53 16.32
N TYR A 159 4.25 -2.55 15.48
CA TYR A 159 3.51 -1.31 15.39
C TYR A 159 3.09 -1.01 13.96
N ILE A 160 2.02 -0.22 13.84
CA ILE A 160 1.58 0.39 12.59
C ILE A 160 1.60 1.90 12.79
N ALA A 161 2.17 2.63 11.84
CA ALA A 161 2.06 4.08 11.75
C ALA A 161 1.07 4.44 10.62
N SER A 162 0.14 5.36 10.89
CA SER A 162 -0.82 5.87 9.92
C SER A 162 -0.85 7.39 9.96
N GLY A 163 -0.88 8.02 8.79
CA GLY A 163 -1.11 9.46 8.70
C GLY A 163 -2.57 9.85 8.95
N ASP A 164 -2.79 11.14 9.13
CA ASP A 164 -4.10 11.74 9.32
C ASP A 164 -4.28 13.00 8.47
N ALA A 165 -5.51 13.26 8.07
CA ALA A 165 -5.92 14.44 7.30
C ALA A 165 -5.74 15.76 8.07
N LYS A 166 -5.69 15.72 9.41
CA LYS A 166 -5.48 16.86 10.30
C LYS A 166 -4.02 17.07 10.68
N GLY A 167 -3.12 16.26 10.12
CA GLY A 167 -1.68 16.36 10.32
C GLY A 167 -1.12 15.68 11.56
N ASP A 168 -1.90 14.73 12.07
CA ASP A 168 -1.48 13.80 13.10
C ASP A 168 -0.92 12.51 12.49
N VAL A 169 -0.11 11.80 13.26
CA VAL A 169 0.30 10.42 13.00
C VAL A 169 -0.18 9.55 14.16
N TYR A 170 -0.91 8.49 13.82
CA TYR A 170 -1.40 7.51 14.77
C TYR A 170 -0.50 6.29 14.77
N PHE A 171 -0.16 5.82 15.97
CA PHE A 171 0.58 4.60 16.18
C PHE A 171 -0.31 3.57 16.84
N TYR A 172 -0.35 2.38 16.25
CA TYR A 172 -1.16 1.27 16.73
C TYR A 172 -0.28 0.09 17.11
N ASN A 173 -0.71 -0.68 18.10
CA ASN A 173 -0.15 -2.00 18.35
C ASN A 173 -0.76 -3.00 17.36
N TYR A 174 0.09 -3.66 16.58
CA TYR A 174 -0.30 -4.61 15.53
C TYR A 174 -1.06 -5.83 16.08
N ALA A 175 -0.75 -6.27 17.31
CA ALA A 175 -1.34 -7.48 17.87
C ALA A 175 -2.80 -7.27 18.31
N ASP A 176 -3.05 -6.21 19.09
CA ASP A 176 -4.32 -5.97 19.80
C ASP A 176 -5.16 -4.84 19.20
N THR A 177 -4.67 -4.15 18.16
CA THR A 177 -5.33 -3.05 17.45
C THR A 177 -5.52 -1.75 18.24
N THR A 178 -4.93 -1.65 19.43
CA THR A 178 -5.05 -0.46 20.28
C THR A 178 -4.20 0.70 19.76
N THR A 179 -4.69 1.92 19.94
CA THR A 179 -3.91 3.14 19.70
C THR A 179 -2.91 3.32 20.82
N VAL A 180 -1.62 3.21 20.52
CA VAL A 180 -0.52 3.34 21.48
C VAL A 180 -0.15 4.81 21.67
N HIS A 181 -0.09 5.55 20.57
CA HIS A 181 0.34 6.93 20.59
C HIS A 181 -0.28 7.74 19.46
N LYS A 182 -0.37 9.05 19.67
CA LYS A 182 -0.78 10.03 18.67
C LYS A 182 0.18 11.21 18.75
N MET A 183 0.74 11.58 17.60
CA MET A 183 1.69 12.67 17.49
C MET A 183 1.21 13.67 16.45
N THR A 184 1.20 14.96 16.79
CA THR A 184 0.90 16.02 15.82
C THR A 184 2.19 16.47 15.14
N VAL A 185 2.31 16.22 13.84
CA VAL A 185 3.47 16.65 13.04
C VAL A 185 3.29 18.11 12.64
N LYS A 186 2.14 18.44 12.07
CA LYS A 186 1.79 19.80 11.67
C LYS A 186 0.28 20.00 11.70
N PRO A 187 -0.26 20.88 12.56
CA PRO A 187 -1.71 21.10 12.64
C PRO A 187 -2.30 21.50 11.28
N ASP A 188 -3.46 20.92 10.96
CA ASP A 188 -4.28 21.23 9.77
C ASP A 188 -3.61 20.98 8.41
N VAL A 189 -2.49 20.24 8.39
CA VAL A 189 -1.82 19.82 7.15
C VAL A 189 -1.73 18.31 7.12
N ALA A 190 -2.48 17.67 6.23
CA ALA A 190 -2.53 16.23 6.10
C ALA A 190 -1.13 15.61 5.94
N THR A 191 -0.86 14.53 6.69
CA THR A 191 0.34 13.70 6.52
C THR A 191 0.02 12.58 5.54
N ASN A 192 0.73 12.52 4.40
CA ASN A 192 0.33 11.68 3.27
C ASN A 192 1.21 10.44 3.07
N ARG A 193 2.49 10.51 3.41
CA ARG A 193 3.45 9.43 3.24
C ARG A 193 4.22 9.24 4.54
N LEU A 194 4.40 7.98 4.94
CA LEU A 194 5.21 7.63 6.09
C LEU A 194 6.13 6.48 5.73
N LYS A 195 7.37 6.55 6.23
CA LYS A 195 8.34 5.45 6.12
C LYS A 195 9.11 5.31 7.40
N TRP A 196 9.04 4.12 8.00
CA TRP A 196 9.91 3.76 9.09
C TRP A 196 11.33 3.53 8.59
N HIS A 197 12.29 3.92 9.42
CA HIS A 197 13.68 3.62 9.13
C HIS A 197 13.91 2.11 9.25
N PRO A 198 14.52 1.45 8.27
CA PRO A 198 14.58 -0.03 8.21
C PRO A 198 15.35 -0.68 9.36
N ILE A 199 16.29 0.06 9.96
CA ILE A 199 17.13 -0.43 11.08
C ILE A 199 16.77 0.22 12.43
N LEU A 200 16.33 1.48 12.43
CA LEU A 200 16.15 2.29 13.63
C LEU A 200 14.64 2.38 13.89
N SER A 201 14.08 1.45 14.65
CA SER A 201 12.63 1.35 14.87
C SER A 201 11.99 2.60 15.48
N SER A 202 12.77 3.44 16.19
CA SER A 202 12.28 4.71 16.73
C SER A 202 12.20 5.84 15.70
N THR A 203 12.82 5.67 14.52
CA THR A 203 12.92 6.75 13.52
C THR A 203 11.87 6.61 12.43
N LEU A 204 11.05 7.65 12.24
CA LEU A 204 9.99 7.72 11.24
C LEU A 204 10.14 8.98 10.37
N ALA A 205 10.14 8.81 9.06
CA ALA A 205 10.02 9.91 8.11
C ALA A 205 8.55 10.13 7.76
N VAL A 206 8.07 11.37 7.85
CA VAL A 206 6.69 11.75 7.58
C VAL A 206 6.68 12.88 6.56
N ALA A 207 6.00 12.70 5.44
CA ALA A 207 5.74 13.77 4.48
C ALA A 207 4.36 14.38 4.70
N THR A 208 4.27 15.69 4.49
CA THR A 208 3.05 16.49 4.62
C THR A 208 2.64 17.07 3.27
N TYR A 209 1.36 17.36 3.09
CA TYR A 209 0.81 17.88 1.82
C TYR A 209 1.36 19.24 1.38
N ASP A 210 1.99 19.99 2.28
CA ASP A 210 2.69 21.25 1.98
C ASP A 210 4.11 21.03 1.42
N GLY A 211 4.51 19.78 1.18
CA GLY A 211 5.79 19.43 0.57
C GLY A 211 6.96 19.32 1.54
N GLN A 212 6.71 19.36 2.86
CA GLN A 212 7.75 19.17 3.88
C GLN A 212 7.92 17.70 4.24
N ILE A 213 9.13 17.34 4.66
CA ILE A 213 9.46 16.03 5.21
C ILE A 213 10.01 16.25 6.62
N HIS A 214 9.37 15.61 7.59
CA HIS A 214 9.74 15.64 8.99
C HIS A 214 10.34 14.29 9.39
N ILE A 215 11.55 14.30 9.93
CA ILE A 215 12.19 13.10 10.49
C ILE A 215 12.03 13.13 12.00
N TRP A 216 11.33 12.12 12.52
CA TRP A 216 11.07 11.90 13.94
C TRP A 216 11.94 10.77 14.46
N LYS A 217 12.31 10.81 15.75
CA LYS A 217 13.20 9.85 16.42
C LYS A 217 12.69 9.45 17.78
#